data_AF-A0A6J6RTB3-F1
#
_entry.id   AF-A0A6J6RTB3-F1
#
_cell.length_a   1.000
_cell.length_b   1.000
_cell.length_c   1.000
_cell.angle_alpha   90.00
_cell.angle_beta   90.00
_cell.angle_gamma   90.00
#
_symmetry.space_group_name_H-M   'P 1'
#
loop_
_entity.id
_entity.type
_entity.pdbx_description
1 polymer ?
#
loop_
_entity_poly.entity_id
_entity_poly.type
_entity_poly.pdbx_seq_one_letter_code
_entity_poly.pdbx_strand_id
1 'polypeptide(L)'
;MADGWVSNGWFGEGLVYQRAFAPVGSTINLTYHVTDKDGKPLVGQDVKLRINKGYSTSTSILQVDNAVTKGVDKPPLDQAFVIHKTDAYGNVTFAVKNLDQAPLGEPQPESWTAKPNVSEDGLNDLHSQMLPEIAGEKPDHSAITEFHYYIPANPAVVPATHPTIRLVSPVLNDTNSIRRADLEKTFSEDNTWYAKGITFRHAYAPTGSTMNLVYKVTGDDGITALANTKVKLHVNKAYSKSNAKLTDGTTATDSTKDSSQGNDQALLEGTTDAFGYVVFSLKNTDTKGESAAATAAKDVNNDPTKGAVFSQLWPEVAGGADIADMTEFHFYGSVEAATTAKKITVSASAKKSGGKYVLTVAIANASGKSAAVSITGLKAKTEKVTVANQAFAYTVTAGVKTVTVKIDGKTYTSKVTVK
;
A
#
# COMPACT_ATOMS: atom_id res chain seq x y z
N MET A 1 16.11 0.91 19.05
CA MET A 1 16.72 1.70 17.95
C MET A 1 15.83 2.86 17.53
N ALA A 2 14.54 2.62 17.21
CA ALA A 2 13.61 3.68 16.81
C ALA A 2 13.49 4.86 17.79
N ASP A 3 13.31 4.60 19.10
CA ASP A 3 13.17 5.67 20.11
C ASP A 3 14.34 6.66 20.13
N GLY A 4 15.56 6.17 19.90
CA GLY A 4 16.75 7.02 19.80
C GLY A 4 16.71 7.93 18.58
N TRP A 5 16.24 7.42 17.44
CA TRP A 5 16.10 8.22 16.22
C TRP A 5 14.98 9.26 16.32
N VAL A 6 13.88 8.91 16.98
CA VAL A 6 12.78 9.85 17.30
C VAL A 6 13.26 10.93 18.27
N SER A 7 13.96 10.55 19.34
CA SER A 7 14.51 11.48 20.33
C SER A 7 15.51 12.48 19.74
N ASN A 8 16.29 12.04 18.73
CA ASN A 8 17.20 12.90 17.97
C ASN A 8 16.48 13.79 16.92
N GLY A 9 15.15 13.67 16.81
CA GLY A 9 14.32 14.44 15.89
C GLY A 9 14.52 14.07 14.42
N TRP A 10 15.00 12.86 14.14
CA TRP A 10 15.23 12.37 12.78
C TRP A 10 13.94 11.86 12.14
N PHE A 11 13.07 11.23 12.94
CA PHE A 11 11.78 10.69 12.50
C PHE A 11 10.63 11.15 13.40
N GLY A 12 9.40 10.96 12.91
CA GLY A 12 8.17 11.23 13.63
C GLY A 12 7.95 10.27 14.81
N GLU A 13 7.11 10.68 15.75
CA GLU A 13 6.67 9.81 16.84
C GLU A 13 5.93 8.58 16.30
N GLY A 14 5.96 7.47 17.05
CA GLY A 14 5.32 6.22 16.62
C GLY A 14 6.08 5.44 15.54
N LEU A 15 7.30 5.85 15.18
CA LEU A 15 8.18 5.08 14.29
C LEU A 15 8.36 3.64 14.82
N VAL A 16 8.03 2.67 13.99
CA VAL A 16 8.36 1.26 14.25
C VAL A 16 9.63 0.89 13.51
N TYR A 17 10.50 0.12 14.16
CA TYR A 17 11.61 -0.56 13.49
C TYR A 17 11.46 -2.05 13.72
N GLN A 18 11.49 -2.82 12.64
CA GLN A 18 11.37 -4.26 12.68
C GLN A 18 12.43 -4.90 11.78
N ARG A 19 12.92 -6.05 12.22
CA ARG A 19 13.90 -6.87 11.50
C ARG A 19 13.29 -8.22 11.20
N ALA A 20 13.54 -8.72 9.99
CA ALA A 20 13.20 -10.05 9.56
C ALA A 20 14.36 -10.69 8.78
N PHE A 21 14.27 -12.00 8.58
CA PHE A 21 15.23 -12.76 7.79
C PHE A 21 14.54 -13.34 6.57
N ALA A 22 15.20 -13.29 5.41
CA ALA A 22 14.68 -13.85 4.17
C ALA A 22 15.76 -14.63 3.42
N PRO A 23 15.43 -15.69 2.68
CA PRO A 23 16.38 -16.36 1.79
C PRO A 23 16.95 -15.40 0.74
N VAL A 24 18.23 -15.57 0.44
CA VAL A 24 18.87 -14.93 -0.72
C VAL A 24 18.15 -15.34 -2.02
N GLY A 25 18.04 -14.42 -2.97
CA GLY A 25 17.39 -14.63 -4.26
C GLY A 25 15.85 -14.66 -4.20
N SER A 26 15.26 -14.45 -3.02
CA SER A 26 13.81 -14.54 -2.83
C SER A 26 13.06 -13.26 -3.18
N THR A 27 11.76 -13.39 -3.38
CA THR A 27 10.83 -12.26 -3.42
C THR A 27 10.13 -12.14 -2.07
N ILE A 28 9.81 -10.92 -1.67
CA ILE A 28 9.08 -10.56 -0.44
C ILE A 28 8.00 -9.54 -0.80
N ASN A 29 6.75 -9.80 -0.43
CA ASN A 29 5.64 -8.87 -0.62
C ASN A 29 5.46 -8.00 0.64
N LEU A 30 5.96 -6.77 0.58
CA LEU A 30 5.79 -5.78 1.65
C LEU A 30 4.47 -5.03 1.51
N THR A 31 3.53 -5.30 2.40
CA THR A 31 2.24 -4.61 2.45
C THR A 31 2.18 -3.63 3.62
N TYR A 32 1.83 -2.39 3.35
CA TYR A 32 1.62 -1.34 4.35
C TYR A 32 0.16 -0.89 4.35
N HIS A 33 -0.41 -0.72 5.55
CA HIS A 33 -1.72 -0.12 5.74
C HIS A 33 -1.58 1.36 6.10
N VAL A 34 -2.25 2.22 5.36
CA VAL A 34 -2.12 3.66 5.45
C VAL A 34 -3.44 4.29 5.87
N THR A 35 -3.38 5.05 6.96
CA THR A 35 -4.53 5.76 7.53
C THR A 35 -4.22 7.23 7.78
N ASP A 36 -5.27 8.03 7.90
CA ASP A 36 -5.16 9.36 8.49
C ASP A 36 -5.06 9.29 10.03
N LYS A 37 -4.96 10.45 10.67
CA LYS A 37 -4.87 10.56 12.13
C LYS A 37 -6.09 9.97 12.89
N ASP A 38 -7.22 9.78 12.22
CA ASP A 38 -8.44 9.24 12.80
C ASP A 38 -8.57 7.73 12.54
N GLY A 39 -7.55 7.10 11.94
CA GLY A 39 -7.54 5.69 11.59
C GLY A 39 -8.33 5.38 10.32
N LYS A 40 -8.78 6.39 9.56
CA LYS A 40 -9.52 6.15 8.31
C LYS A 40 -8.54 5.79 7.19
N PRO A 41 -8.81 4.74 6.39
CA PRO A 41 -7.98 4.39 5.25
C PRO A 41 -7.80 5.55 4.28
N LEU A 42 -6.55 5.84 3.91
CA LEU A 42 -6.24 6.77 2.82
C LEU A 42 -6.24 5.99 1.50
N VAL A 43 -7.38 5.98 0.80
CA VAL A 43 -7.53 5.31 -0.52
C VAL A 43 -6.73 6.06 -1.59
N GLY A 44 -6.13 5.41 -2.59
CA GLY A 44 -5.50 6.08 -3.74
C GLY A 44 -4.32 7.01 -3.43
N GLN A 45 -3.79 6.97 -2.21
CA GLN A 45 -2.68 7.76 -1.73
C GLN A 45 -1.37 7.26 -2.32
N ASP A 46 -0.57 8.16 -2.89
CA ASP A 46 0.79 7.85 -3.31
C ASP A 46 1.65 7.56 -2.09
N VAL A 47 2.27 6.38 -2.07
CA VAL A 47 3.22 5.93 -1.05
C VAL A 47 4.54 5.64 -1.73
N LYS A 48 5.56 6.38 -1.34
CA LYS A 48 6.93 6.20 -1.82
C LYS A 48 7.63 5.18 -0.95
N LEU A 49 8.00 4.03 -1.51
CA LEU A 49 8.90 3.10 -0.84
C LEU A 49 10.34 3.51 -1.10
N ARG A 50 11.07 3.84 -0.04
CA ARG A 50 12.51 4.09 -0.07
C ARG A 50 13.23 2.77 0.16
N ILE A 51 14.16 2.41 -0.71
CA ILE A 51 14.78 1.08 -0.76
C ILE A 51 16.29 1.24 -0.57
N ASN A 52 16.87 0.42 0.31
CA ASN A 52 18.25 0.57 0.80
C ASN A 52 18.49 2.02 1.26
N LYS A 53 17.79 2.37 2.34
CA LYS A 53 17.77 3.73 2.87
C LYS A 53 19.19 4.26 3.16
N GLY A 54 19.46 5.53 2.88
CA GLY A 54 20.75 6.14 3.21
C GLY A 54 21.03 6.09 4.72
N TYR A 55 22.29 5.84 5.10
CA TYR A 55 22.76 5.61 6.48
C TYR A 55 22.35 4.27 7.11
N SER A 56 21.79 3.35 6.32
CA SER A 56 21.42 2.00 6.80
C SER A 56 22.53 0.97 6.67
N THR A 57 23.64 1.32 6.02
CA THR A 57 24.69 0.39 5.58
C THR A 57 24.18 -0.76 4.71
N SER A 58 22.99 -0.66 4.11
CA SER A 58 22.39 -1.72 3.27
C SER A 58 23.28 -2.08 2.09
N THR A 59 23.53 -3.38 1.94
CA THR A 59 24.43 -3.98 0.93
C THR A 59 23.71 -4.86 -0.08
N SER A 60 22.42 -5.13 0.09
CA SER A 60 21.68 -6.03 -0.81
C SER A 60 21.35 -5.42 -2.16
N ILE A 61 21.37 -6.22 -3.23
CA ILE A 61 20.90 -5.84 -4.57
C ILE A 61 19.44 -6.25 -4.68
N LEU A 62 18.55 -5.27 -4.78
CA LEU A 62 17.10 -5.46 -4.81
C LEU A 62 16.51 -4.90 -6.08
N GLN A 63 15.43 -5.52 -6.54
CA GLN A 63 14.54 -5.00 -7.57
C GLN A 63 13.14 -4.80 -7.00
N VAL A 64 12.58 -3.62 -7.24
CA VAL A 64 11.15 -3.32 -7.05
C VAL A 64 10.69 -2.61 -8.31
N ASP A 65 9.68 -3.16 -8.98
CA ASP A 65 9.28 -2.76 -10.33
C ASP A 65 10.50 -2.71 -11.28
N ASN A 66 10.77 -1.54 -11.85
CA ASN A 66 11.91 -1.27 -12.72
C ASN A 66 13.12 -0.67 -11.98
N ALA A 67 13.01 -0.40 -10.67
CA ALA A 67 14.08 0.17 -9.87
C ALA A 67 14.98 -0.93 -9.33
N VAL A 68 16.30 -0.79 -9.51
CA VAL A 68 17.31 -1.75 -9.05
C VAL A 68 18.36 -1.05 -8.21
N THR A 69 18.63 -1.55 -7.01
CA THR A 69 19.67 -1.01 -6.12
C THR A 69 21.05 -1.51 -6.53
N LYS A 70 22.12 -0.96 -5.94
CA LYS A 70 23.51 -1.31 -6.29
C LYS A 70 24.24 -2.12 -5.23
N GLY A 71 23.61 -2.34 -4.08
CA GLY A 71 24.24 -3.01 -2.94
C GLY A 71 25.37 -2.20 -2.29
N VAL A 72 25.39 -0.87 -2.48
CA VAL A 72 26.42 0.01 -1.90
C VAL A 72 25.73 1.19 -1.24
N ASP A 73 25.82 1.28 0.08
CA ASP A 73 25.27 2.41 0.84
C ASP A 73 25.88 3.73 0.37
N LYS A 74 25.03 4.76 0.24
CA LYS A 74 25.41 6.04 -0.35
C LYS A 74 24.84 7.21 0.47
N PRO A 75 25.16 7.33 1.76
CA PRO A 75 24.63 8.40 2.59
C PRO A 75 24.99 9.78 1.99
N PRO A 76 24.06 10.76 2.01
CA PRO A 76 22.74 10.71 2.65
C PRO A 76 21.62 10.12 1.79
N LEU A 77 21.93 9.62 0.59
CA LEU A 77 20.95 9.20 -0.40
C LEU A 77 20.53 7.74 -0.19
N ASP A 78 19.26 7.46 -0.45
CA ASP A 78 18.80 6.08 -0.66
C ASP A 78 19.29 5.57 -2.01
N GLN A 79 19.37 4.25 -2.18
CA GLN A 79 19.79 3.70 -3.46
C GLN A 79 18.68 3.73 -4.52
N ALA A 80 17.43 3.55 -4.12
CA ALA A 80 16.27 3.59 -5.03
C ALA A 80 14.97 3.99 -4.31
N PHE A 81 13.95 4.33 -5.12
CA PHE A 81 12.57 4.42 -4.64
C PHE A 81 11.58 4.07 -5.76
N VAL A 82 10.39 3.66 -5.36
CA VAL A 82 9.21 3.50 -6.23
C VAL A 82 7.99 4.14 -5.57
N ILE A 83 6.92 4.38 -6.32
CA ILE A 83 5.67 4.96 -5.81
C ILE A 83 4.50 4.10 -6.26
N HIS A 84 3.77 3.53 -5.30
CA HIS A 84 2.51 2.85 -5.53
C HIS A 84 1.35 3.63 -4.89
N LYS A 85 0.13 3.33 -5.33
CA LYS A 85 -1.09 3.87 -4.73
C LYS A 85 -1.71 2.86 -3.77
N THR A 86 -2.25 3.36 -2.67
CA THR A 86 -3.08 2.55 -1.77
C THR A 86 -4.41 2.16 -2.42
N ASP A 87 -4.93 1.02 -2.01
CA ASP A 87 -6.18 0.43 -2.49
C ASP A 87 -7.42 0.96 -1.74
N ALA A 88 -8.59 0.36 -2.00
CA ALA A 88 -9.87 0.70 -1.38
C ALA A 88 -9.87 0.63 0.16
N TYR A 89 -8.94 -0.13 0.73
CA TYR A 89 -8.79 -0.38 2.15
C TYR A 89 -7.54 0.29 2.71
N GLY A 90 -6.91 1.21 1.96
CA GLY A 90 -5.71 1.92 2.39
C GLY A 90 -4.44 1.08 2.37
N ASN A 91 -4.45 -0.09 1.72
CA ASN A 91 -3.28 -0.97 1.65
C ASN A 91 -2.47 -0.72 0.38
N VAL A 92 -1.15 -0.75 0.51
CA VAL A 92 -0.21 -0.70 -0.63
C VAL A 92 0.79 -1.84 -0.50
N THR A 93 1.07 -2.53 -1.60
CA THR A 93 2.00 -3.67 -1.61
C THR A 93 3.14 -3.43 -2.59
N PHE A 94 4.35 -3.82 -2.21
CA PHE A 94 5.55 -3.78 -3.04
C PHE A 94 6.18 -5.17 -3.09
N ALA A 95 6.36 -5.71 -4.29
CA ALA A 95 7.10 -6.95 -4.50
C ALA A 95 8.60 -6.63 -4.55
N VAL A 96 9.31 -6.99 -3.49
CA VAL A 96 10.75 -6.76 -3.37
C VAL A 96 11.49 -8.04 -3.68
N LYS A 97 12.21 -8.05 -4.80
CA LYS A 97 13.03 -9.19 -5.22
C LYS A 97 14.48 -8.97 -4.85
N ASN A 98 15.04 -9.86 -4.05
CA ASN A 98 16.48 -9.94 -3.84
C ASN A 98 17.14 -10.57 -5.08
N LEU A 99 18.11 -9.87 -5.65
CA LEU A 99 18.86 -10.30 -6.83
C LEU A 99 20.22 -10.92 -6.47
N ASP A 100 20.63 -10.82 -5.21
CA ASP A 100 21.82 -11.51 -4.71
C ASP A 100 21.64 -13.04 -4.82
N GLN A 101 22.75 -13.76 -4.85
CA GLN A 101 22.77 -15.22 -5.01
C GLN A 101 23.83 -15.84 -4.09
N ALA A 102 23.66 -17.11 -3.75
CA ALA A 102 24.69 -17.87 -3.04
C ALA A 102 26.03 -17.81 -3.80
N PRO A 103 27.18 -17.71 -3.10
CA PRO A 103 27.35 -17.86 -1.65
C PRO A 103 27.24 -16.55 -0.86
N LEU A 104 26.66 -15.49 -1.42
CA LEU A 104 26.40 -14.25 -0.67
C LEU A 104 25.25 -14.46 0.32
N GLY A 105 25.33 -13.83 1.49
CA GLY A 105 24.33 -13.91 2.55
C GLY A 105 24.85 -14.53 3.84
N GLU A 106 24.13 -14.27 4.93
CA GLU A 106 24.43 -14.83 6.24
C GLU A 106 24.09 -16.33 6.30
N PRO A 107 24.68 -17.09 7.24
CA PRO A 107 24.14 -18.39 7.60
C PRO A 107 22.68 -18.27 8.04
N GLN A 108 21.85 -19.26 7.73
CA GLN A 108 20.47 -19.30 8.23
C GLN A 108 20.45 -19.11 9.76
N PRO A 109 19.61 -18.19 10.29
CA PRO A 109 19.57 -17.95 11.72
C PRO A 109 18.98 -19.15 12.47
N GLU A 110 19.47 -19.39 13.69
CA GLU A 110 18.95 -20.43 14.59
C GLU A 110 17.52 -20.13 15.06
N SER A 111 17.11 -18.86 15.02
CA SER A 111 15.77 -18.38 15.34
C SER A 111 15.47 -17.09 14.57
N TRP A 112 14.21 -16.89 14.19
CA TRP A 112 13.74 -15.70 13.45
C TRP A 112 13.80 -14.40 14.27
N THR A 113 14.04 -14.49 15.58
CA THR A 113 14.26 -13.33 16.47
C THR A 113 15.71 -13.18 16.91
N ALA A 114 16.62 -13.99 16.38
CA ALA A 114 18.04 -13.90 16.70
C ALA A 114 18.65 -12.61 16.14
N LYS A 115 19.81 -12.23 16.68
CA LYS A 115 20.64 -11.20 16.04
C LYS A 115 21.20 -11.75 14.71
N PRO A 116 21.45 -10.88 13.72
CA PRO A 116 22.19 -11.25 12.51
C PRO A 116 23.50 -11.95 12.82
N ASN A 117 23.84 -12.96 12.02
CA ASN A 117 25.07 -13.73 12.14
C ASN A 117 26.11 -13.20 11.14
N VAL A 118 26.62 -12.01 11.47
CA VAL A 118 27.62 -11.31 10.66
C VAL A 118 29.02 -11.81 11.01
N SER A 119 29.82 -12.13 9.99
CA SER A 119 31.21 -12.55 10.08
C SER A 119 32.09 -11.42 10.62
N GLU A 120 33.25 -11.76 11.18
CA GLU A 120 34.17 -10.78 11.76
C GLU A 120 34.66 -9.74 10.72
N ASP A 121 34.78 -10.15 9.46
CA ASP A 121 35.13 -9.27 8.33
C ASP A 121 33.94 -8.49 7.76
N GLY A 122 32.71 -8.76 8.23
CA GLY A 122 31.47 -8.14 7.78
C GLY A 122 31.06 -8.48 6.34
N LEU A 123 31.77 -9.38 5.65
CA LEU A 123 31.56 -9.63 4.23
C LEU A 123 30.24 -10.37 3.93
N ASN A 124 29.66 -11.03 4.93
CA ASN A 124 28.37 -11.69 4.80
C ASN A 124 27.18 -10.85 5.28
N ASP A 125 27.40 -9.61 5.75
CA ASP A 125 26.34 -8.69 6.20
C ASP A 125 25.54 -8.22 4.98
N LEU A 126 24.55 -9.04 4.60
CA LEU A 126 23.72 -8.82 3.44
C LEU A 126 22.33 -8.42 3.91
N HIS A 127 22.08 -7.12 3.99
CA HIS A 127 20.80 -6.59 4.45
C HIS A 127 20.29 -5.42 3.63
N SER A 128 19.01 -5.13 3.83
CA SER A 128 18.31 -4.00 3.24
C SER A 128 17.35 -3.38 4.23
N GLN A 129 17.36 -2.06 4.32
CA GLN A 129 16.38 -1.27 5.06
C GLN A 129 15.43 -0.55 4.09
N MET A 130 14.13 -0.75 4.30
CA MET A 130 13.05 -0.09 3.56
C MET A 130 12.24 0.84 4.47
N LEU A 131 11.72 1.92 3.89
CA LEU A 131 10.87 2.89 4.58
C LEU A 131 9.75 3.38 3.64
N PRO A 132 8.46 3.17 3.97
CA PRO A 132 7.35 3.84 3.30
C PRO A 132 7.27 5.31 3.75
N GLU A 133 6.97 6.19 2.80
CA GLU A 133 6.91 7.64 3.00
C GLU A 133 5.74 8.25 2.20
N ILE A 134 5.02 9.18 2.81
CA ILE A 134 3.95 9.97 2.19
C ILE A 134 4.29 11.47 2.28
N ALA A 135 4.48 11.99 3.48
CA ALA A 135 4.76 13.40 3.72
C ALA A 135 6.21 13.65 4.18
N GLY A 136 6.93 12.60 4.58
CA GLY A 136 8.35 12.62 4.94
C GLY A 136 8.65 11.86 6.24
N GLU A 137 9.93 11.64 6.53
CA GLU A 137 10.38 10.90 7.73
C GLU A 137 9.88 11.46 9.07
N LYS A 138 9.72 12.80 9.17
CA LYS A 138 9.25 13.45 10.41
C LYS A 138 7.73 13.55 10.51
N PRO A 139 7.00 13.89 9.44
CA PRO A 139 5.54 13.96 9.53
C PRO A 139 4.84 12.60 9.58
N ASP A 140 5.47 11.53 9.09
CA ASP A 140 4.85 10.23 8.98
C ASP A 140 5.10 9.36 10.23
N HIS A 141 4.09 8.60 10.66
CA HIS A 141 4.23 7.52 11.64
C HIS A 141 4.50 6.21 10.87
N SER A 142 5.74 6.04 10.40
CA SER A 142 6.12 4.96 9.49
C SER A 142 6.66 3.72 10.20
N ALA A 143 6.81 2.63 9.45
CA ALA A 143 7.52 1.43 9.87
C ALA A 143 8.76 1.22 8.98
N ILE A 144 9.94 1.26 9.59
CA ILE A 144 11.16 0.79 8.96
C ILE A 144 11.19 -0.72 9.04
N THR A 145 11.38 -1.37 7.89
CA THR A 145 11.57 -2.83 7.83
C THR A 145 12.98 -3.11 7.32
N GLU A 146 13.73 -3.90 8.08
CA GLU A 146 15.05 -4.39 7.69
C GLU A 146 14.99 -5.90 7.43
N PHE A 147 15.50 -6.33 6.28
CA PHE A 147 15.71 -7.74 5.98
C PHE A 147 17.19 -8.05 5.99
N HIS A 148 17.56 -9.09 6.73
CA HIS A 148 18.83 -9.78 6.57
C HIS A 148 18.61 -10.99 5.66
N TYR A 149 19.48 -11.16 4.67
CA TYR A 149 19.38 -12.22 3.69
C TYR A 149 20.31 -13.36 4.04
N TYR A 150 19.77 -14.58 4.09
CA TYR A 150 20.49 -15.77 4.51
C TYR A 150 20.49 -16.87 3.45
N ILE A 151 21.46 -17.78 3.54
CA ILE A 151 21.55 -18.99 2.73
C ILE A 151 20.77 -20.11 3.44
N PRO A 152 19.68 -20.64 2.85
CA PRO A 152 18.88 -21.68 3.50
C PRO A 152 19.66 -22.98 3.75
N ALA A 153 19.60 -23.50 4.98
CA ALA A 153 20.05 -24.82 5.36
C ALA A 153 18.93 -25.82 5.11
N ASN A 154 18.98 -26.54 3.98
CA ASN A 154 17.99 -27.54 3.53
C ASN A 154 16.53 -27.06 3.53
N PRO A 155 15.96 -26.65 2.39
CA PRO A 155 14.55 -26.27 2.31
C PRO A 155 13.66 -27.44 2.75
N ALA A 156 12.86 -27.24 3.80
CA ALA A 156 11.86 -28.23 4.18
C ALA A 156 10.81 -28.32 3.06
N VAL A 157 10.66 -29.51 2.48
CA VAL A 157 9.60 -29.78 1.51
C VAL A 157 8.37 -30.25 2.28
N VAL A 158 7.33 -29.43 2.32
CA VAL A 158 6.05 -29.77 2.94
C VAL A 158 5.03 -30.08 1.85
N PRO A 159 4.24 -31.18 1.96
CA PRO A 159 3.15 -31.46 1.04
C PRO A 159 2.12 -30.32 0.97
N ALA A 160 1.49 -30.19 -0.20
CA ALA A 160 0.48 -29.20 -0.49
C ALA A 160 -0.75 -29.86 -1.14
N THR A 161 -1.18 -31.00 -0.59
CA THR A 161 -2.36 -31.73 -1.08
C THR A 161 -3.66 -31.22 -0.46
N HIS A 162 -3.56 -30.64 0.74
CA HIS A 162 -4.62 -29.98 1.50
C HIS A 162 -4.08 -28.68 2.14
N PRO A 163 -3.53 -27.76 1.34
CA PRO A 163 -2.90 -26.57 1.89
C PRO A 163 -3.94 -25.64 2.50
N THR A 164 -3.48 -24.76 3.37
CA THR A 164 -4.31 -23.71 3.98
C THR A 164 -4.00 -22.36 3.33
N ILE A 165 -5.04 -21.65 2.88
CA ILE A 165 -4.91 -20.36 2.18
C ILE A 165 -5.76 -19.30 2.88
N ARG A 166 -5.14 -18.37 3.62
CA ARG A 166 -5.86 -17.39 4.44
C ARG A 166 -5.66 -15.97 3.95
N LEU A 167 -6.75 -15.19 3.91
CA LEU A 167 -6.67 -13.78 3.55
C LEU A 167 -6.03 -13.00 4.69
N VAL A 168 -4.98 -12.23 4.37
CA VAL A 168 -4.23 -11.40 5.31
C VAL A 168 -4.51 -9.92 5.08
N SER A 169 -4.69 -9.52 3.82
CA SER A 169 -5.09 -8.17 3.44
C SER A 169 -6.15 -8.22 2.33
N PRO A 170 -7.22 -7.42 2.41
CA PRO A 170 -7.59 -6.57 3.56
C PRO A 170 -7.91 -7.43 4.80
N VAL A 171 -7.69 -6.87 5.99
CA VAL A 171 -8.07 -7.53 7.24
C VAL A 171 -9.59 -7.43 7.41
N LEU A 172 -10.29 -8.51 7.11
CA LEU A 172 -11.74 -8.61 7.23
C LEU A 172 -12.14 -9.25 8.55
N ASN A 173 -13.04 -8.59 9.29
CA ASN A 173 -13.59 -9.06 10.55
C ASN A 173 -15.04 -8.58 10.71
N ASP A 174 -15.69 -8.93 11.82
CA ASP A 174 -17.13 -8.67 12.01
C ASP A 174 -17.50 -7.19 12.15
N THR A 175 -16.52 -6.29 12.24
CA THR A 175 -16.75 -4.83 12.25
C THR A 175 -16.81 -4.22 10.85
N ASN A 176 -16.20 -4.86 9.85
CA ASN A 176 -16.03 -4.31 8.50
C ASN A 176 -16.44 -5.28 7.37
N SER A 177 -16.97 -6.45 7.72
CA SER A 177 -17.40 -7.49 6.78
C SER A 177 -18.46 -8.38 7.44
N ILE A 178 -19.15 -9.18 6.63
CA ILE A 178 -20.17 -10.11 7.08
C ILE A 178 -19.63 -11.52 6.90
N ARG A 179 -19.54 -12.28 8.00
CA ARG A 179 -19.25 -13.72 7.93
C ARG A 179 -20.49 -14.49 7.49
N ARG A 180 -20.34 -15.37 6.50
CA ARG A 180 -21.41 -16.21 5.96
C ARG A 180 -21.24 -17.66 6.40
N ALA A 181 -21.44 -17.90 7.69
CA ALA A 181 -21.38 -19.24 8.27
C ALA A 181 -22.39 -20.22 7.64
N ASP A 182 -23.52 -19.69 7.13
CA ASP A 182 -24.49 -20.45 6.36
C ASP A 182 -23.90 -20.99 5.05
N LEU A 183 -23.10 -20.18 4.33
CA LEU A 183 -22.43 -20.60 3.10
C LEU A 183 -21.20 -21.48 3.39
N GLU A 184 -20.44 -21.19 4.45
CA GLU A 184 -19.34 -22.05 4.91
C GLU A 184 -19.84 -23.49 5.12
N LYS A 185 -20.95 -23.63 5.85
CA LYS A 185 -21.61 -24.92 6.08
C LYS A 185 -22.16 -25.52 4.78
N THR A 186 -22.88 -24.74 3.99
CA THR A 186 -23.47 -25.22 2.72
C THR A 186 -22.40 -25.80 1.79
N PHE A 187 -21.24 -25.15 1.68
CA PHE A 187 -20.21 -25.49 0.69
C PHE A 187 -19.24 -26.59 1.13
N SER A 188 -19.06 -26.79 2.44
CA SER A 188 -18.05 -27.72 2.97
C SER A 188 -18.58 -28.84 3.88
N GLU A 189 -19.79 -28.69 4.41
CA GLU A 189 -20.42 -29.70 5.26
C GLU A 189 -21.63 -30.35 4.59
N ASP A 190 -22.57 -29.54 4.10
CA ASP A 190 -23.77 -30.03 3.42
C ASP A 190 -23.46 -30.52 2.02
N ASN A 191 -22.40 -29.97 1.41
CA ASN A 191 -21.85 -30.41 0.14
C ASN A 191 -20.35 -30.64 0.30
N THR A 192 -19.81 -31.57 -0.49
CA THR A 192 -18.37 -31.88 -0.53
C THR A 192 -17.66 -31.11 -1.65
N TRP A 193 -18.07 -29.86 -1.90
CA TRP A 193 -17.48 -29.04 -2.95
C TRP A 193 -16.14 -28.44 -2.52
N TYR A 194 -16.01 -28.16 -1.22
CA TYR A 194 -14.83 -27.60 -0.59
C TYR A 194 -14.46 -28.36 0.69
N ALA A 195 -13.19 -28.29 1.08
CA ALA A 195 -12.72 -28.84 2.34
C ALA A 195 -13.41 -28.19 3.55
N LYS A 196 -13.56 -28.95 4.64
CA LYS A 196 -14.05 -28.38 5.90
C LYS A 196 -13.08 -27.32 6.42
N GLY A 197 -13.61 -26.25 6.98
CA GLY A 197 -12.80 -25.16 7.55
C GLY A 197 -12.48 -24.02 6.58
N ILE A 198 -13.14 -23.99 5.41
CA ILE A 198 -13.22 -22.74 4.64
C ILE A 198 -13.87 -21.63 5.48
N THR A 199 -13.54 -20.39 5.15
CA THR A 199 -14.33 -19.25 5.63
C THR A 199 -14.95 -18.52 4.44
N PHE A 200 -16.05 -17.81 4.68
CA PHE A 200 -16.68 -16.97 3.67
C PHE A 200 -16.99 -15.61 4.27
N ARG A 201 -16.42 -14.54 3.71
CA ARG A 201 -16.76 -13.16 4.09
C ARG A 201 -17.23 -12.31 2.91
N HIS A 202 -18.25 -11.50 3.17
CA HIS A 202 -18.68 -10.43 2.28
C HIS A 202 -18.09 -9.10 2.75
N ALA A 203 -17.57 -8.32 1.82
CA ALA A 203 -17.05 -6.98 2.09
C ALA A 203 -17.45 -6.00 1.00
N TYR A 204 -17.28 -4.71 1.26
CA TYR A 204 -17.72 -3.64 0.38
C TYR A 204 -16.53 -2.78 -0.07
N ALA A 205 -16.48 -2.48 -1.37
CA ALA A 205 -15.53 -1.56 -1.96
C ALA A 205 -16.25 -0.57 -2.89
N PRO A 206 -15.76 0.65 -3.09
CA PRO A 206 -16.40 1.57 -4.03
C PRO A 206 -16.08 1.18 -5.48
N THR A 207 -17.00 1.42 -6.44
CA THR A 207 -16.69 1.13 -7.86
C THR A 207 -15.55 1.99 -8.39
N GLY A 208 -14.77 1.43 -9.32
CA GLY A 208 -13.55 2.07 -9.80
C GLY A 208 -12.35 1.94 -8.87
N SER A 209 -12.47 1.24 -7.73
CA SER A 209 -11.37 1.07 -6.78
C SER A 209 -10.45 -0.08 -7.17
N THR A 210 -9.22 -0.04 -6.68
CA THR A 210 -8.33 -1.21 -6.66
C THR A 210 -8.48 -1.91 -5.31
N MET A 211 -8.34 -3.22 -5.27
CA MET A 211 -8.25 -4.04 -4.06
C MET A 211 -7.00 -4.92 -4.16
N ASN A 212 -6.15 -4.92 -3.12
CA ASN A 212 -5.00 -5.81 -3.04
C ASN A 212 -5.33 -6.95 -2.09
N LEU A 213 -5.54 -8.14 -2.65
CA LEU A 213 -5.77 -9.36 -1.90
C LEU A 213 -4.43 -10.05 -1.66
N VAL A 214 -4.06 -10.16 -0.39
CA VAL A 214 -2.85 -10.86 0.04
C VAL A 214 -3.28 -12.12 0.76
N TYR A 215 -2.92 -13.28 0.23
CA TYR A 215 -3.18 -14.57 0.86
C TYR A 215 -1.90 -15.17 1.39
N LYS A 216 -1.92 -15.71 2.62
CA LYS A 216 -0.88 -16.59 3.15
C LYS A 216 -1.21 -18.04 2.80
N VAL A 217 -0.25 -18.74 2.22
CA VAL A 217 -0.35 -20.15 1.86
C VAL A 217 0.60 -20.97 2.73
N THR A 218 0.06 -21.97 3.41
CA THR A 218 0.83 -22.95 4.17
C THR A 218 0.54 -24.36 3.71
N GLY A 219 1.47 -25.28 3.92
CA GLY A 219 1.34 -26.69 3.55
C GLY A 219 0.29 -27.43 4.39
N ASP A 220 0.25 -28.74 4.21
CA ASP A 220 -0.72 -29.63 4.85
C ASP A 220 -0.59 -29.66 6.39
N ASP A 221 0.54 -29.19 6.93
CA ASP A 221 0.75 -28.99 8.37
C ASP A 221 0.08 -27.73 8.94
N GLY A 222 -0.45 -26.86 8.07
CA GLY A 222 -1.08 -25.58 8.44
C GLY A 222 -0.12 -24.52 8.98
N ILE A 223 1.18 -24.77 8.96
CA ILE A 223 2.19 -23.94 9.64
C ILE A 223 3.29 -23.50 8.67
N THR A 224 3.84 -24.43 7.88
CA THR A 224 4.99 -24.15 7.03
C THR A 224 4.55 -23.36 5.80
N ALA A 225 5.13 -22.18 5.61
CA ALA A 225 4.88 -21.36 4.43
C ALA A 225 5.31 -22.08 3.15
N LEU A 226 4.43 -22.10 2.15
CA LEU A 226 4.75 -22.63 0.83
C LEU A 226 5.32 -21.50 -0.03
N ALA A 227 6.64 -21.37 -0.10
CA ALA A 227 7.31 -20.39 -0.96
C ALA A 227 7.32 -20.83 -2.44
N ASN A 228 7.37 -19.87 -3.37
CA ASN A 228 7.45 -20.11 -4.82
C ASN A 228 6.35 -21.05 -5.38
N THR A 229 5.20 -21.08 -4.72
CA THR A 229 4.06 -21.94 -5.08
C THR A 229 3.09 -21.15 -5.95
N LYS A 230 2.66 -21.76 -7.06
CA LYS A 230 1.64 -21.17 -7.92
C LYS A 230 0.29 -21.20 -7.24
N VAL A 231 -0.39 -20.07 -7.25
CA VAL A 231 -1.75 -19.91 -6.71
C VAL A 231 -2.62 -19.34 -7.82
N LYS A 232 -3.80 -19.89 -8.00
CA LYS A 232 -4.81 -19.31 -8.88
C LYS A 232 -5.80 -18.50 -8.05
N LEU A 233 -6.33 -17.42 -8.61
CA LEU A 233 -7.49 -16.74 -8.08
C LEU A 233 -8.62 -16.82 -9.09
N HIS A 234 -9.69 -17.51 -8.72
CA HIS A 234 -10.93 -17.57 -9.48
C HIS A 234 -11.70 -16.27 -9.22
N VAL A 235 -11.99 -15.52 -10.28
CA VAL A 235 -12.63 -14.20 -10.19
C VAL A 235 -13.97 -14.24 -10.92
N ASN A 236 -15.01 -13.70 -10.28
CA ASN A 236 -16.42 -13.91 -10.69
C ASN A 236 -16.68 -15.40 -10.89
N LYS A 237 -16.51 -16.13 -9.80
CA LYS A 237 -16.56 -17.59 -9.78
C LYS A 237 -17.84 -18.15 -10.41
N ALA A 238 -17.75 -19.28 -11.09
CA ALA A 238 -18.90 -20.01 -11.61
C ALA A 238 -19.96 -20.27 -10.53
N TYR A 239 -21.23 -20.32 -10.92
CA TYR A 239 -22.39 -20.48 -10.01
C TYR A 239 -22.61 -19.37 -8.97
N SER A 240 -21.74 -18.35 -8.87
CA SER A 240 -21.90 -17.26 -7.89
C SER A 240 -22.89 -16.17 -8.32
N LYS A 241 -23.26 -16.12 -9.61
CA LYS A 241 -23.98 -15.00 -10.24
C LYS A 241 -23.22 -13.66 -10.23
N SER A 242 -21.93 -13.67 -9.92
CA SER A 242 -21.08 -12.47 -9.95
C SER A 242 -21.14 -11.76 -11.30
N ASN A 243 -21.14 -10.43 -11.26
CA ASN A 243 -21.30 -9.56 -12.43
C ASN A 243 -20.37 -8.34 -12.42
N ALA A 244 -19.56 -8.14 -11.38
CA ALA A 244 -18.64 -7.01 -11.30
C ALA A 244 -17.53 -7.11 -12.35
N LYS A 245 -17.12 -5.98 -12.94
CA LYS A 245 -16.06 -5.95 -13.95
C LYS A 245 -14.71 -5.73 -13.28
N LEU A 246 -13.91 -6.79 -13.19
CA LEU A 246 -12.60 -6.77 -12.56
C LEU A 246 -11.48 -7.07 -13.55
N THR A 247 -10.30 -6.48 -13.31
CA THR A 247 -9.08 -6.78 -14.06
C THR A 247 -7.83 -6.57 -13.20
N ASP A 248 -6.78 -7.34 -13.46
CA ASP A 248 -5.42 -7.08 -12.95
C ASP A 248 -4.59 -6.16 -13.89
N GLY A 249 -5.23 -5.64 -14.94
CA GLY A 249 -4.60 -4.87 -16.01
C GLY A 249 -4.26 -5.69 -17.26
N THR A 250 -4.25 -7.02 -17.15
CA THR A 250 -3.95 -7.95 -18.26
C THR A 250 -5.14 -8.87 -18.55
N THR A 251 -5.67 -9.52 -17.52
CA THR A 251 -6.83 -10.41 -17.58
C THR A 251 -8.04 -9.70 -17.01
N ALA A 252 -9.19 -9.79 -17.68
CA ALA A 252 -10.44 -9.18 -17.22
C ALA A 252 -11.55 -10.22 -17.13
N THR A 253 -12.52 -9.98 -16.25
CA THR A 253 -13.74 -10.78 -16.15
C THR A 253 -14.52 -10.72 -17.46
N ASP A 254 -14.83 -11.88 -18.02
CA ASP A 254 -15.65 -12.04 -19.22
C ASP A 254 -17.07 -12.50 -18.88
N SER A 255 -18.03 -11.58 -18.98
CA SER A 255 -19.45 -11.86 -18.71
C SER A 255 -20.12 -12.76 -19.76
N THR A 256 -19.46 -13.06 -20.87
CA THR A 256 -20.00 -13.95 -21.91
C THR A 256 -19.81 -15.43 -21.58
N LYS A 257 -18.94 -15.75 -20.61
CA LYS A 257 -18.75 -17.12 -20.14
C LYS A 257 -19.99 -17.60 -19.37
N ASP A 258 -20.47 -18.77 -19.76
CA ASP A 258 -21.63 -19.39 -19.12
C ASP A 258 -21.26 -19.92 -17.73
N SER A 259 -21.56 -19.11 -16.71
CA SER A 259 -21.32 -19.44 -15.31
C SER A 259 -22.10 -20.67 -14.82
N SER A 260 -23.17 -21.08 -15.52
CA SER A 260 -23.98 -22.25 -15.16
C SER A 260 -23.33 -23.58 -15.59
N GLN A 261 -22.27 -23.50 -16.41
CA GLN A 261 -21.50 -24.66 -16.86
C GLN A 261 -20.15 -24.80 -16.13
N GLY A 262 -19.98 -24.10 -15.00
CA GLY A 262 -18.74 -24.19 -14.22
C GLY A 262 -17.62 -23.28 -14.71
N ASN A 263 -17.92 -22.34 -15.62
CA ASN A 263 -16.91 -21.41 -16.15
C ASN A 263 -16.79 -20.16 -15.28
N ASP A 264 -15.60 -19.94 -14.71
CA ASP A 264 -15.25 -18.67 -14.06
C ASP A 264 -15.01 -17.58 -15.11
N GLN A 265 -15.39 -16.33 -14.80
CA GLN A 265 -15.23 -15.26 -15.78
C GLN A 265 -13.75 -14.89 -16.00
N ALA A 266 -12.92 -14.96 -14.96
CA ALA A 266 -11.47 -14.81 -15.06
C ALA A 266 -10.74 -15.76 -14.09
N LEU A 267 -9.51 -16.13 -14.47
CA LEU A 267 -8.59 -16.91 -13.66
C LEU A 267 -7.26 -16.16 -13.66
N LEU A 268 -6.84 -15.69 -12.50
CA LEU A 268 -5.55 -15.03 -12.32
C LEU A 268 -4.54 -16.02 -11.74
N GLU A 269 -3.27 -15.82 -12.02
CA GLU A 269 -2.19 -16.62 -11.46
C GLU A 269 -1.19 -15.73 -10.72
N GLY A 270 -0.79 -16.18 -9.54
CA GLY A 270 0.24 -15.56 -8.73
C GLY A 270 1.22 -16.61 -8.22
N THR A 271 2.35 -16.17 -7.67
CA THR A 271 3.32 -17.04 -7.02
C THR A 271 3.60 -16.51 -5.63
N THR A 272 3.62 -17.39 -4.64
CA THR A 272 3.92 -17.01 -3.27
C THR A 272 5.37 -16.58 -3.10
N ASP A 273 5.57 -15.62 -2.21
CA ASP A 273 6.87 -15.11 -1.82
C ASP A 273 7.59 -16.03 -0.82
N ALA A 274 8.75 -15.60 -0.31
CA ALA A 274 9.55 -16.39 0.64
C ALA A 274 8.81 -16.78 1.93
N PHE A 275 7.78 -16.02 2.30
CA PHE A 275 6.99 -16.21 3.51
C PHE A 275 5.61 -16.82 3.22
N GLY A 276 5.40 -17.29 1.99
CA GLY A 276 4.15 -17.93 1.57
C GLY A 276 3.05 -16.95 1.21
N TYR A 277 3.33 -15.65 1.01
CA TYR A 277 2.31 -14.68 0.62
C TYR A 277 2.23 -14.50 -0.88
N VAL A 278 1.02 -14.57 -1.44
CA VAL A 278 0.72 -14.20 -2.83
C VAL A 278 -0.17 -12.97 -2.84
N VAL A 279 0.01 -12.11 -3.85
CA VAL A 279 -0.74 -10.85 -4.00
C VAL A 279 -1.50 -10.87 -5.31
N PHE A 280 -2.78 -10.55 -5.26
CA PHE A 280 -3.61 -10.27 -6.43
C PHE A 280 -4.15 -8.84 -6.33
N SER A 281 -3.79 -7.99 -7.30
CA SER A 281 -4.33 -6.63 -7.39
C SER A 281 -5.46 -6.60 -8.41
N LEU A 282 -6.66 -6.23 -7.95
CA LEU A 282 -7.88 -6.23 -8.76
C LEU A 282 -8.44 -4.82 -8.85
N LYS A 283 -8.56 -4.29 -10.06
CA LYS A 283 -9.25 -3.04 -10.36
C LYS A 283 -10.69 -3.31 -10.74
N ASN A 284 -11.63 -2.74 -10.00
CA ASN A 284 -13.00 -2.63 -10.44
C ASN A 284 -13.11 -1.55 -11.55
N THR A 285 -13.79 -1.89 -12.63
CA THR A 285 -13.97 -1.05 -13.83
C THR A 285 -15.43 -0.73 -14.11
N ASP A 286 -16.32 -1.09 -13.19
CA ASP A 286 -17.72 -0.68 -13.27
C ASP A 286 -17.82 0.84 -13.14
N THR A 287 -18.72 1.43 -13.92
CA THR A 287 -19.03 2.86 -13.87
C THR A 287 -20.18 3.19 -12.92
N LYS A 288 -20.90 2.15 -12.45
CA LYS A 288 -22.01 2.26 -11.52
C LYS A 288 -22.02 1.04 -10.60
N GLY A 289 -22.11 1.30 -9.31
CA GLY A 289 -22.25 0.27 -8.28
C GLY A 289 -23.68 0.06 -7.86
N GLU A 290 -23.85 -0.85 -6.91
CA GLU A 290 -25.08 -0.96 -6.14
C GLU A 290 -25.25 0.20 -5.15
N SER A 291 -26.40 0.24 -4.48
CA SER A 291 -26.64 1.23 -3.43
C SER A 291 -25.70 0.97 -2.25
N ALA A 292 -25.15 2.03 -1.66
CA ALA A 292 -24.27 1.89 -0.50
C ALA A 292 -25.01 1.20 0.66
N ALA A 293 -24.36 0.20 1.25
CA ALA A 293 -24.87 -0.44 2.45
C ALA A 293 -24.92 0.57 3.61
N ALA A 294 -25.93 0.45 4.48
CA ALA A 294 -26.07 1.33 5.65
C ALA A 294 -24.87 1.19 6.61
N THR A 295 -24.26 0.00 6.67
CA THR A 295 -22.98 -0.29 7.33
C THR A 295 -22.27 -1.39 6.55
N ALA A 296 -20.94 -1.48 6.63
CA ALA A 296 -20.15 -2.52 5.96
C ALA A 296 -20.45 -3.95 6.46
N ALA A 297 -21.20 -4.09 7.56
CA ALA A 297 -21.53 -5.35 8.23
C ALA A 297 -23.02 -5.74 8.13
N LYS A 298 -23.82 -5.14 7.24
CA LYS A 298 -25.27 -5.43 7.16
C LYS A 298 -25.77 -5.71 5.74
N ASP A 299 -26.60 -6.77 5.66
CA ASP A 299 -27.52 -7.21 4.58
C ASP A 299 -26.99 -7.12 3.15
N VAL A 300 -26.80 -8.28 2.53
CA VAL A 300 -26.17 -8.36 1.21
C VAL A 300 -27.20 -8.72 0.15
N ASN A 301 -27.42 -7.80 -0.78
CA ASN A 301 -28.16 -8.08 -1.99
C ASN A 301 -27.27 -8.87 -2.95
N ASN A 302 -27.42 -10.19 -2.99
CA ASN A 302 -26.65 -11.05 -3.91
C ASN A 302 -27.38 -11.30 -5.24
N ASP A 303 -28.30 -10.41 -5.62
CA ASP A 303 -29.13 -10.57 -6.80
C ASP A 303 -28.80 -9.47 -7.83
N PRO A 304 -28.04 -9.80 -8.90
CA PRO A 304 -27.74 -8.87 -9.98
C PRO A 304 -29.00 -8.27 -10.61
N THR A 305 -30.11 -9.01 -10.62
CA THR A 305 -31.39 -8.53 -11.20
C THR A 305 -32.03 -7.45 -10.35
N LYS A 306 -31.65 -7.35 -9.08
CA LYS A 306 -32.04 -6.29 -8.14
C LYS A 306 -30.96 -5.21 -8.02
N GLY A 307 -30.02 -5.15 -8.97
CA GLY A 307 -29.01 -4.10 -9.06
C GLY A 307 -27.75 -4.34 -8.24
N ALA A 308 -27.53 -5.56 -7.73
CA ALA A 308 -26.27 -5.91 -7.09
C ALA A 308 -25.11 -5.88 -8.08
N VAL A 309 -23.93 -5.45 -7.62
CA VAL A 309 -22.68 -5.48 -8.39
C VAL A 309 -21.62 -6.12 -7.50
N PHE A 310 -21.25 -7.38 -7.77
CA PHE A 310 -20.36 -8.11 -6.88
C PHE A 310 -19.49 -9.13 -7.60
N SER A 311 -18.43 -9.54 -6.90
CA SER A 311 -17.50 -10.59 -7.31
C SER A 311 -17.20 -11.54 -6.17
N GLN A 312 -17.49 -12.81 -6.36
CA GLN A 312 -17.03 -13.90 -5.52
C GLN A 312 -15.67 -14.41 -6.01
N LEU A 313 -14.74 -14.56 -5.07
CA LEU A 313 -13.34 -14.86 -5.28
C LEU A 313 -12.93 -16.09 -4.46
N TRP A 314 -12.18 -17.00 -5.09
CA TRP A 314 -11.64 -18.20 -4.44
C TRP A 314 -10.17 -18.38 -4.81
N PRO A 315 -9.24 -18.44 -3.84
CA PRO A 315 -7.86 -18.80 -4.11
C PRO A 315 -7.71 -20.33 -4.17
N GLU A 316 -6.87 -20.82 -5.07
CA GLU A 316 -6.68 -22.25 -5.33
C GLU A 316 -5.20 -22.62 -5.50
N VAL A 317 -4.78 -23.70 -4.82
CA VAL A 317 -3.52 -24.42 -5.07
C VAL A 317 -3.81 -25.88 -5.47
N ALA A 318 -4.67 -26.58 -4.72
CA ALA A 318 -5.02 -27.98 -4.92
C ALA A 318 -6.53 -28.22 -5.19
N GLY A 319 -7.28 -27.18 -5.56
CA GLY A 319 -8.69 -27.29 -5.94
C GLY A 319 -9.62 -27.28 -4.74
N GLY A 320 -10.69 -28.08 -4.79
CA GLY A 320 -11.64 -28.22 -3.66
C GLY A 320 -11.04 -28.80 -2.38
N ALA A 321 -9.81 -29.31 -2.43
CA ALA A 321 -9.06 -29.81 -1.28
C ALA A 321 -8.46 -28.69 -0.40
N ASP A 322 -8.37 -27.47 -0.92
CA ASP A 322 -7.80 -26.32 -0.21
C ASP A 322 -8.68 -25.90 0.96
N ILE A 323 -8.07 -25.67 2.12
CA ILE A 323 -8.74 -25.04 3.26
C ILE A 323 -8.52 -23.53 3.15
N ALA A 324 -9.43 -22.83 2.48
CA ALA A 324 -9.21 -21.44 2.10
C ALA A 324 -10.31 -20.45 2.49
N ASP A 325 -9.93 -19.18 2.50
CA ASP A 325 -10.85 -18.06 2.71
C ASP A 325 -11.46 -17.62 1.38
N MET A 326 -12.77 -17.85 1.23
CA MET A 326 -13.57 -17.30 0.14
C MET A 326 -13.99 -15.87 0.49
N THR A 327 -13.94 -14.99 -0.50
CA THR A 327 -14.40 -13.60 -0.33
C THR A 327 -15.40 -13.21 -1.40
N GLU A 328 -16.34 -12.35 -1.03
CA GLU A 328 -17.26 -11.70 -1.98
C GLU A 328 -17.22 -10.20 -1.78
N PHE A 329 -16.81 -9.47 -2.81
CA PHE A 329 -16.74 -8.03 -2.78
C PHE A 329 -17.91 -7.42 -3.51
N HIS A 330 -18.65 -6.60 -2.79
CA HIS A 330 -19.77 -5.80 -3.26
C HIS A 330 -19.29 -4.40 -3.62
N PHE A 331 -19.66 -3.93 -4.82
CA PHE A 331 -19.21 -2.66 -5.35
C PHE A 331 -20.29 -1.60 -5.33
N TYR A 332 -20.12 -0.58 -4.50
CA TYR A 332 -21.12 0.47 -4.29
C TYR A 332 -20.65 1.83 -4.83
N GLY A 333 -21.61 2.72 -5.10
CA GLY A 333 -21.33 4.13 -5.43
C GLY A 333 -20.30 4.30 -6.57
N SER A 334 -19.51 5.37 -6.52
CA SER A 334 -18.30 5.60 -7.31
C SER A 334 -17.17 6.06 -6.38
N VAL A 335 -15.92 5.69 -6.66
CA VAL A 335 -14.78 6.20 -5.89
C VAL A 335 -14.75 7.73 -6.02
N GLU A 336 -15.02 8.44 -4.92
CA GLU A 336 -14.47 9.78 -4.75
C GLU A 336 -12.95 9.61 -4.71
N ALA A 337 -12.26 10.06 -5.76
CA ALA A 337 -10.81 10.04 -5.80
C ALA A 337 -10.28 10.67 -4.50
N ALA A 338 -9.35 9.99 -3.83
CA ALA A 338 -8.65 10.58 -2.70
C ALA A 338 -8.24 12.00 -3.08
N THR A 339 -8.57 12.94 -2.21
CA THR A 339 -7.98 14.27 -2.27
C THR A 339 -6.50 14.08 -1.96
N THR A 340 -5.71 13.72 -2.98
CA THR A 340 -4.26 13.75 -2.92
C THR A 340 -3.92 15.09 -2.33
N ALA A 341 -3.22 15.12 -1.20
CA ALA A 341 -2.88 16.37 -0.53
C ALA A 341 -2.22 17.29 -1.56
N LYS A 342 -2.99 18.25 -2.09
CA LYS A 342 -2.52 19.07 -3.21
C LYS A 342 -1.31 19.81 -2.70
N LYS A 343 -0.19 19.71 -3.44
CA LYS A 343 1.05 20.38 -3.08
C LYS A 343 0.78 21.85 -2.81
N ILE A 344 1.20 22.36 -1.65
CA ILE A 344 1.15 23.79 -1.35
C ILE A 344 2.01 24.51 -2.38
N THR A 345 1.43 25.48 -3.07
CA THR A 345 2.14 26.37 -3.98
C THR A 345 2.03 27.81 -3.49
N VAL A 346 3.11 28.55 -3.69
CA VAL A 346 3.20 29.97 -3.37
C VAL A 346 3.70 30.69 -4.61
N SER A 347 3.00 31.75 -5.01
CA SER A 347 3.43 32.64 -6.07
C SER A 347 3.37 34.09 -5.59
N ALA A 348 4.20 34.93 -6.19
CA ALA A 348 4.25 36.34 -5.89
C ALA A 348 4.21 37.14 -7.20
N SER A 349 3.39 38.18 -7.24
CA SER A 349 3.28 39.10 -8.38
C SER A 349 3.13 40.53 -7.88
N ALA A 350 3.46 41.51 -8.71
CA ALA A 350 3.30 42.91 -8.36
C ALA A 350 2.63 43.70 -9.48
N LYS A 351 1.79 44.65 -9.10
CA LYS A 351 1.14 45.60 -10.02
C LYS A 351 1.02 46.99 -9.41
N LYS A 352 0.96 48.00 -10.26
CA LYS A 352 0.58 49.36 -9.84
C LYS A 352 -0.94 49.44 -9.72
N SER A 353 -1.45 49.95 -8.60
CA SER A 353 -2.88 50.12 -8.34
C SER A 353 -3.09 51.38 -7.50
N GLY A 354 -3.92 52.32 -7.98
CA GLY A 354 -4.20 53.56 -7.27
C GLY A 354 -2.96 54.39 -6.92
N GLY A 355 -1.97 54.45 -7.81
CA GLY A 355 -0.71 55.19 -7.59
C GLY A 355 0.31 54.51 -6.68
N LYS A 356 -0.03 53.37 -6.06
CA LYS A 356 0.87 52.58 -5.20
C LYS A 356 1.28 51.28 -5.89
N TYR A 357 2.42 50.72 -5.49
CA TYR A 357 2.79 49.37 -5.90
C TYR A 357 2.26 48.36 -4.89
N VAL A 358 1.52 47.36 -5.38
CA VAL A 358 0.94 46.28 -4.59
C VAL A 358 1.57 44.97 -5.02
N LEU A 359 2.20 44.28 -4.06
CA LEU A 359 2.69 42.91 -4.22
C LEU A 359 1.65 41.95 -3.64
N THR A 360 1.22 40.99 -4.45
CA THR A 360 0.27 39.94 -4.06
C THR A 360 1.03 38.64 -3.85
N VAL A 361 0.85 38.03 -2.68
CA VAL A 361 1.30 36.67 -2.37
C VAL A 361 0.09 35.75 -2.44
N ALA A 362 0.05 34.86 -3.43
CA ALA A 362 -1.00 33.87 -3.57
C ALA A 362 -0.52 32.52 -3.03
N ILE A 363 -1.33 31.91 -2.16
CA ILE A 363 -1.06 30.65 -1.49
C ILE A 363 -2.20 29.70 -1.82
N ALA A 364 -1.87 28.56 -2.42
CA ALA A 364 -2.82 27.51 -2.74
C ALA A 364 -2.60 26.28 -1.84
N ASN A 365 -3.70 25.56 -1.59
CA ASN A 365 -3.75 24.27 -0.90
C ASN A 365 -3.23 24.29 0.55
N ALA A 366 -3.31 25.44 1.23
CA ALA A 366 -2.85 25.61 2.61
C ALA A 366 -3.98 26.02 3.58
N SER A 367 -5.24 25.71 3.27
CA SER A 367 -6.39 26.06 4.12
C SER A 367 -6.22 25.53 5.55
N GLY A 368 -6.55 26.37 6.54
CA GLY A 368 -6.39 26.09 7.96
C GLY A 368 -4.99 26.36 8.52
N LYS A 369 -3.99 26.62 7.67
CA LYS A 369 -2.58 26.78 8.07
C LYS A 369 -2.20 28.25 8.27
N SER A 370 -1.09 28.46 8.97
CA SER A 370 -0.46 29.76 9.13
C SER A 370 0.75 29.90 8.21
N ALA A 371 0.83 31.05 7.53
CA ALA A 371 1.92 31.40 6.62
C ALA A 371 2.72 32.57 7.19
N ALA A 372 3.99 32.36 7.52
CA ALA A 372 4.90 33.45 7.88
C ALA A 372 5.48 34.06 6.62
N VAL A 373 5.05 35.27 6.28
CA VAL A 373 5.40 36.01 5.06
C VAL A 373 6.44 37.08 5.39
N SER A 374 7.56 37.04 4.68
CA SER A 374 8.65 38.03 4.75
C SER A 374 8.90 38.62 3.37
N ILE A 375 8.89 39.95 3.26
CA ILE A 375 9.08 40.68 2.01
C ILE A 375 10.18 41.73 2.22
N THR A 376 11.13 41.85 1.29
CA THR A 376 12.21 42.84 1.37
C THR A 376 11.66 44.26 1.57
N GLY A 377 12.08 44.93 2.65
CA GLY A 377 11.66 46.29 2.99
C GLY A 377 10.35 46.36 3.77
N LEU A 378 9.77 45.23 4.19
CA LEU A 378 8.62 45.16 5.09
C LEU A 378 8.96 44.32 6.33
N LYS A 379 8.26 44.57 7.44
CA LYS A 379 8.29 43.68 8.61
C LYS A 379 7.57 42.37 8.26
N ALA A 380 8.10 41.25 8.76
CA ALA A 380 7.47 39.94 8.59
C ALA A 380 6.08 39.91 9.24
N LYS A 381 5.15 39.16 8.64
CA LYS A 381 3.78 39.03 9.12
C LYS A 381 3.32 37.58 9.00
N THR A 382 2.57 37.10 9.98
CA THR A 382 1.89 35.80 9.90
C THR A 382 0.47 35.99 9.43
N GLU A 383 0.11 35.30 8.35
CA GLU A 383 -1.24 35.29 7.79
C GLU A 383 -1.91 33.94 8.05
N LYS A 384 -3.21 33.95 8.33
CA LYS A 384 -4.03 32.73 8.42
C LYS A 384 -4.67 32.45 7.06
N VAL A 385 -4.43 31.27 6.51
CA VAL A 385 -5.02 30.85 5.22
C VAL A 385 -6.36 30.17 5.51
N THR A 386 -7.47 30.80 5.15
CA THR A 386 -8.82 30.32 5.52
C THR A 386 -9.55 29.60 4.39
N VAL A 387 -9.05 29.68 3.16
CA VAL A 387 -9.62 29.03 1.98
C VAL A 387 -8.54 28.39 1.12
N ALA A 388 -8.93 27.48 0.23
CA ALA A 388 -7.99 26.69 -0.57
C ALA A 388 -7.06 27.52 -1.47
N ASN A 389 -7.51 28.67 -1.98
CA ASN A 389 -6.69 29.61 -2.75
C ASN A 389 -6.86 31.01 -2.14
N GLN A 390 -5.89 31.44 -1.35
CA GLN A 390 -5.93 32.73 -0.67
C GLN A 390 -4.82 33.64 -1.17
N ALA A 391 -5.15 34.92 -1.40
CA ALA A 391 -4.17 35.94 -1.74
C ALA A 391 -4.09 37.00 -0.64
N PHE A 392 -2.87 37.47 -0.37
CA PHE A 392 -2.56 38.55 0.56
C PHE A 392 -1.86 39.68 -0.19
N ALA A 393 -2.31 40.91 0.02
CA ALA A 393 -1.80 42.08 -0.67
C ALA A 393 -0.95 42.95 0.27
N TYR A 394 0.21 43.39 -0.22
CA TYR A 394 1.18 44.20 0.52
C TYR A 394 1.52 45.44 -0.29
N THR A 395 1.44 46.62 0.32
CA THR A 395 1.96 47.85 -0.31
C THR A 395 3.48 47.84 -0.22
N VAL A 396 4.15 48.06 -1.34
CA VAL A 396 5.63 48.03 -1.46
C VAL A 396 6.15 49.24 -2.22
N THR A 397 7.47 49.46 -2.15
CA THR A 397 8.16 50.41 -3.04
C THR A 397 8.64 49.73 -4.31
N ALA A 398 9.00 50.51 -5.34
CA ALA A 398 9.62 50.01 -6.56
C ALA A 398 10.96 49.29 -6.27
N GLY A 399 11.39 48.46 -7.20
CA GLY A 399 12.64 47.69 -7.14
C GLY A 399 12.44 46.19 -6.94
N VAL A 400 13.54 45.46 -6.80
CA VAL A 400 13.51 44.00 -6.62
C VAL A 400 13.12 43.66 -5.18
N LYS A 401 12.16 42.77 -5.03
CA LYS A 401 11.67 42.26 -3.74
C LYS A 401 11.86 40.75 -3.67
N THR A 402 12.51 40.27 -2.61
CA THR A 402 12.50 38.85 -2.26
C THR A 402 11.30 38.60 -1.35
N VAL A 403 10.49 37.61 -1.72
CA VAL A 403 9.36 37.12 -0.94
C VAL A 403 9.72 35.74 -0.43
N THR A 404 9.61 35.55 0.88
CA THR A 404 9.81 34.25 1.53
C THR A 404 8.57 33.92 2.35
N VAL A 405 8.00 32.76 2.12
CA VAL A 405 6.82 32.26 2.84
C VAL A 405 7.17 30.94 3.50
N LYS A 406 6.95 30.84 4.82
CA LYS A 406 7.10 29.59 5.57
C LYS A 406 5.74 29.05 6.00
N ILE A 407 5.45 27.81 5.62
CA ILE A 407 4.23 27.08 5.98
C ILE A 407 4.66 25.65 6.34
N ASP A 408 4.26 25.15 7.51
CA ASP A 408 4.58 23.80 7.99
C ASP A 408 6.05 23.40 7.82
N GLY A 409 6.96 24.30 8.21
CA GLY A 409 8.42 24.06 8.11
C GLY A 409 9.01 24.13 6.69
N LYS A 410 8.18 24.19 5.63
CA LYS A 410 8.64 24.38 4.25
C LYS A 410 8.78 25.86 3.92
N THR A 411 9.85 26.20 3.20
CA THR A 411 10.16 27.57 2.79
C THR A 411 9.99 27.72 1.28
N TYR A 412 9.23 28.73 0.86
CA TYR A 412 8.99 29.10 -0.52
C TYR A 412 9.58 30.48 -0.78
N THR A 413 10.45 30.61 -1.78
CA THR A 413 11.13 31.87 -2.08
C THR A 413 10.90 32.28 -3.53
N SER A 414 10.59 33.56 -3.75
CA SER A 414 10.46 34.16 -5.08
C SER A 414 11.11 35.55 -5.10
N LYS A 415 11.64 35.96 -6.25
CA LYS A 415 12.10 37.33 -6.51
C LYS A 415 11.16 37.99 -7.51
N VAL A 416 10.61 39.14 -7.13
CA VAL A 416 9.67 39.92 -7.94
C VAL A 416 10.24 41.31 -8.17
N THR A 417 10.34 41.74 -9.43
CA THR A 417 10.76 43.09 -9.78
C THR A 417 9.53 43.99 -9.89
N VAL A 418 9.41 44.95 -8.99
CA VAL A 418 8.31 45.93 -8.95
C VAL A 418 8.71 47.16 -9.77
N LYS A 419 7.98 47.45 -10.85
CA LYS A 419 8.22 48.59 -11.75
C LYS A 419 6.98 49.45 -11.88
#